data_AF-A0A2N6BBR5-F1
#
_entry.id   AF-A0A2N6BBR5-F1
#
_cell.length_a   1.000
_cell.length_b   1.000
_cell.length_c   1.000
_cell.angle_alpha   90.00
_cell.angle_beta   90.00
_cell.angle_gamma   90.00
#
_symmetry.space_group_name_H-M   'P 1'
#
loop_
_entity.id
_entity.type
_entity.pdbx_description
1 polymer ?
#
loop_
_entity_poly.entity_id
_entity_poly.type
_entity_poly.pdbx_seq_one_letter_code
_entity_poly.pdbx_strand_id
1 'polypeptide(L)'
;MVFGLFSKKSNLEKALTKGKKLAAQARWSEALTWFEEAREHDPDGPEARHGERQCREQLVSWNLEEASDLKGIDDEKAREHALLAMDLAGEEKDLQKNAKALLNKLGNPTPKKPAAPVVEDKPKRLFEPSCGGGCASPSCGPEGEEFEESFEDVYFLYLESMPEDERDFFEEMSADFQEGFVALQQGEAKLAEQKLTKAKKSTPPSPALHYTLGIMEATKGRIENAEREFAKATELAPAFTSAYIQRCAILRELKRSAEAETLLKKWNEDHPGDTTQAIPLQVSCLLDQDKVDEAEELLAPIFFDEGRTNINASILWAKIKEQQNDVDGAIRAWQMVTAARPDYIDALVPLGLLLIRQGGRSAEAAVKVFKQCYRVDPEHGWFYLLRIAEAYAVRGWKKDAAGILSDAEHELPNQPQAKELFRQVSALVAKL
;
A
#
# COMPACT_ATOMS: atom_id res chain seq x y z
N MET A 1 3.23 -13.71 55.46
CA MET A 1 2.81 -12.38 55.02
C MET A 1 3.95 -11.47 54.52
N VAL A 2 5.23 -11.71 54.88
CA VAL A 2 6.33 -10.80 54.52
C VAL A 2 6.75 -10.89 53.04
N PHE A 3 6.73 -12.08 52.41
CA PHE A 3 7.18 -12.25 51.01
C PHE A 3 6.30 -11.55 49.94
N GLY A 4 4.99 -11.41 50.17
CA GLY A 4 4.07 -10.78 49.20
C GLY A 4 4.14 -9.25 49.15
N LEU A 5 4.62 -8.60 50.21
CA LEU A 5 4.78 -7.14 50.27
C LEU A 5 6.04 -6.67 49.52
N PHE A 6 7.12 -7.46 49.54
CA PHE A 6 8.35 -7.16 48.81
C PHE A 6 8.17 -7.30 47.29
N SER A 7 7.41 -8.29 46.81
CA SER A 7 7.17 -8.46 45.36
C SER A 7 6.27 -7.36 44.79
N LYS A 8 5.23 -6.93 45.53
CA LYS A 8 4.36 -5.81 45.12
C LYS A 8 5.12 -4.49 45.01
N LYS A 9 5.99 -4.20 45.99
CA LYS A 9 6.81 -2.98 45.97
C LYS A 9 7.82 -2.99 44.81
N SER A 10 8.44 -4.14 44.53
CA SER A 10 9.35 -4.31 43.40
C SER A 10 8.66 -4.15 42.04
N ASN A 11 7.42 -4.61 41.90
CA ASN A 11 6.67 -4.47 40.65
C ASN A 11 6.18 -3.03 40.42
N LEU A 12 5.74 -2.34 41.48
CA LEU A 12 5.39 -0.92 41.43
C LEU A 12 6.57 -0.05 40.96
N GLU A 13 7.74 -0.21 41.55
CA GLU A 13 8.95 0.56 41.17
C GLU A 13 9.35 0.29 39.72
N LYS A 14 9.22 -0.96 39.25
CA LYS A 14 9.49 -1.35 37.86
C LYS A 14 8.50 -0.68 36.90
N ALA A 15 7.21 -0.70 37.21
CA ALA A 15 6.16 -0.09 36.40
C ALA A 15 6.35 1.44 36.30
N LEU A 16 6.57 2.12 37.43
CA LEU A 16 6.87 3.55 37.47
C LEU A 16 8.11 3.92 36.66
N THR A 17 9.20 3.14 36.78
CA THR A 17 10.44 3.40 36.05
C THR A 17 10.25 3.28 34.54
N LYS A 18 9.53 2.24 34.09
CA LYS A 18 9.21 2.06 32.67
C LYS A 18 8.26 3.13 32.14
N GLY A 19 7.20 3.44 32.87
CA GLY A 19 6.24 4.48 32.51
C GLY A 19 6.93 5.84 32.32
N LYS A 20 7.78 6.25 33.27
CA LYS A 20 8.57 7.49 33.18
C LYS A 20 9.51 7.50 31.97
N LYS A 21 10.19 6.37 31.69
CA LYS A 21 11.09 6.26 30.53
C LYS A 21 10.33 6.43 29.21
N LEU A 22 9.18 5.78 29.07
CA LEU A 22 8.35 5.85 27.86
C LEU A 22 7.70 7.24 27.70
N ALA A 23 7.24 7.84 28.79
CA ALA A 23 6.74 9.22 28.80
C ALA A 23 7.82 10.23 28.36
N ALA A 24 9.07 10.07 28.81
CA ALA A 24 10.19 10.90 28.37
C ALA A 24 10.51 10.74 26.87
N GLN A 25 10.08 9.63 26.26
CA GLN A 25 10.18 9.35 24.82
C GLN A 25 8.89 9.71 24.05
N ALA A 26 7.93 10.39 24.69
CA ALA A 26 6.62 10.72 24.13
C ALA A 26 5.80 9.50 23.63
N ARG A 27 6.09 8.30 24.15
CA ARG A 27 5.31 7.07 23.87
C ARG A 27 4.13 6.98 24.83
N TRP A 28 3.20 7.92 24.70
CA TRP A 28 2.17 8.21 25.71
C TRP A 28 1.19 7.06 25.96
N SER A 29 0.78 6.31 24.93
CA SER A 29 -0.14 5.17 25.09
C SER A 29 0.51 4.03 25.86
N GLU A 30 1.76 3.70 25.55
CA GLU A 30 2.51 2.67 26.28
C GLU A 30 2.89 3.15 27.67
N ALA A 31 3.25 4.43 27.84
CA ALA A 31 3.49 4.99 29.16
C ALA A 31 2.23 4.91 30.04
N LEU A 32 1.05 5.18 29.46
CA LEU A 32 -0.24 5.10 30.14
C LEU A 32 -0.48 3.69 30.70
N THR A 33 -0.26 2.63 29.92
CA THR A 33 -0.47 1.25 30.41
C THR A 33 0.44 0.90 31.60
N TRP A 34 1.70 1.36 31.59
CA TRP A 34 2.61 1.15 32.73
C TRP A 34 2.20 1.97 33.97
N PHE A 35 1.62 3.16 33.80
CA PHE A 35 1.10 3.93 34.94
C PHE A 35 -0.22 3.37 35.47
N GLU A 36 -1.07 2.80 34.62
CA GLU A 36 -2.26 2.04 35.03
C GLU A 36 -1.87 0.77 35.79
N GLU A 37 -0.87 0.00 35.31
CA GLU A 37 -0.30 -1.14 36.04
C GLU A 37 0.28 -0.72 37.41
N ALA A 38 0.97 0.43 37.46
CA ALA A 38 1.44 0.99 38.72
C ALA A 38 0.28 1.31 39.68
N ARG A 39 -0.88 1.78 39.18
CA ARG A 39 -2.08 2.03 39.98
C ARG A 39 -2.78 0.76 40.45
N GLU A 40 -2.63 -0.38 39.79
CA GLU A 40 -3.11 -1.66 40.31
C GLU A 40 -2.35 -2.09 41.57
N HIS A 41 -1.08 -1.68 41.68
CA HIS A 41 -0.23 -1.97 42.82
C HIS A 41 -0.31 -0.92 43.93
N ASP A 42 -0.47 0.36 43.58
CA ASP A 42 -0.67 1.48 44.50
C ASP A 42 -1.70 2.49 43.96
N PRO A 43 -3.01 2.27 44.21
CA PRO A 43 -4.09 3.09 43.65
C PRO A 43 -4.06 4.56 44.06
N ASP A 44 -3.49 4.87 45.23
CA ASP A 44 -3.38 6.21 45.81
C ASP A 44 -1.99 6.84 45.62
N GLY A 45 -1.08 6.14 44.92
CA GLY A 45 0.29 6.59 44.66
C GLY A 45 0.34 7.88 43.83
N PRO A 46 0.95 8.97 44.34
CA PRO A 46 0.95 10.26 43.66
C PRO A 46 1.73 10.25 42.34
N GLU A 47 2.79 9.45 42.24
CA GLU A 47 3.60 9.35 41.03
C GLU A 47 2.86 8.66 39.88
N ALA A 48 2.15 7.56 40.19
CA ALA A 48 1.37 6.82 39.20
C ALA A 48 0.20 7.68 38.68
N ARG A 49 -0.53 8.35 39.59
CA ARG A 49 -1.61 9.27 39.23
C ARG A 49 -1.14 10.44 38.38
N HIS A 50 0.00 11.05 38.76
CA HIS A 50 0.56 12.16 37.98
C HIS A 50 0.98 11.72 36.58
N GLY A 51 1.70 10.59 36.48
CA GLY A 51 2.14 10.04 35.20
C GLY A 51 0.98 9.63 34.28
N GLU A 52 -0.03 8.95 34.84
CA GLU A 52 -1.24 8.59 34.11
C GLU A 52 -1.97 9.82 33.60
N ARG A 53 -2.23 10.82 34.46
CA ARG A 53 -2.91 12.06 34.07
C ARG A 53 -2.13 12.81 33.00
N GLN A 54 -0.81 12.88 33.11
CA GLN A 54 0.04 13.48 32.09
C GLN A 54 -0.10 12.75 30.74
N CYS A 55 -0.12 11.42 30.73
CA CYS A 55 -0.30 10.64 29.50
C CYS A 55 -1.69 10.87 28.90
N ARG A 56 -2.74 10.85 29.73
CA ARG A 56 -4.12 11.15 29.29
C ARG A 56 -4.22 12.55 28.71
N GLU A 57 -3.65 13.56 29.35
CA GLU A 57 -3.61 14.94 28.85
C GLU A 57 -3.03 15.02 27.43
N GLN A 58 -1.89 14.37 27.18
CA GLN A 58 -1.25 14.38 25.87
C GLN A 58 -2.08 13.63 24.81
N LEU A 59 -2.59 12.45 25.14
CA LEU A 59 -3.39 11.63 24.22
C LEU A 59 -4.75 12.28 23.89
N VAL A 60 -5.39 12.91 24.88
CA VAL A 60 -6.61 13.71 24.68
C VAL A 60 -6.30 14.91 23.81
N SER A 61 -5.24 15.67 24.10
CA SER A 61 -4.87 16.84 23.30
C SER A 61 -4.64 16.48 21.83
N TRP A 62 -3.89 15.41 21.56
CA TRP A 62 -3.63 14.94 20.20
C TRP A 62 -4.91 14.54 19.45
N ASN A 63 -5.79 13.76 20.08
CA ASN A 63 -7.05 13.36 19.45
C ASN A 63 -7.99 14.55 19.22
N LEU A 64 -7.99 15.56 20.09
CA LEU A 64 -8.79 16.78 19.88
C LEU A 64 -8.26 17.64 18.74
N GLU A 65 -6.94 17.68 18.55
CA GLU A 65 -6.30 18.37 17.43
C GLU A 65 -6.66 17.67 16.10
N GLU A 66 -6.48 16.36 16.01
CA GLU A 66 -6.87 15.57 14.82
C GLU A 66 -8.37 15.67 14.54
N ALA A 67 -9.22 15.59 15.57
CA ALA A 67 -10.66 15.78 15.40
C ALA A 67 -11.02 17.20 14.92
N SER A 68 -10.25 18.22 15.32
CA SER A 68 -10.46 19.59 14.85
C SER A 68 -9.99 19.78 13.41
N ASP A 69 -8.90 19.13 13.01
CA ASP A 69 -8.37 19.15 11.64
C ASP A 69 -9.33 18.47 10.66
N LEU A 70 -9.95 17.36 11.08
CA LEU A 70 -10.89 16.60 10.25
C LEU A 70 -12.29 17.21 10.16
N LYS A 71 -12.64 18.11 11.08
CA LYS A 71 -13.98 18.70 11.13
C LYS A 71 -14.28 19.51 9.86
N GLY A 72 -15.39 19.19 9.21
CA GLY A 72 -15.80 19.76 7.92
C GLY A 72 -15.14 19.12 6.70
N ILE A 73 -14.18 18.20 6.91
CA ILE A 73 -13.55 17.37 5.87
C ILE A 73 -14.13 15.96 5.94
N ASP A 74 -14.05 15.34 7.12
CA ASP A 74 -14.56 14.01 7.44
C ASP A 74 -15.13 14.03 8.87
N ASP A 75 -16.40 14.45 8.98
CA ASP A 75 -17.08 14.60 10.27
C ASP A 75 -17.30 13.26 11.00
N GLU A 76 -17.24 12.12 10.29
CA GLU A 76 -17.32 10.79 10.88
C GLU A 76 -16.01 10.46 11.61
N LYS A 77 -14.86 10.61 10.93
CA LYS A 77 -13.55 10.41 11.59
C LYS A 77 -13.26 11.46 12.65
N ALA A 78 -13.65 12.72 12.42
CA ALA A 78 -13.54 13.76 13.44
C ALA A 78 -14.28 13.36 14.72
N ARG A 79 -15.43 12.70 14.59
CA ARG A 79 -16.21 12.18 15.71
C ARG A 79 -15.53 11.00 16.38
N GLU A 80 -14.96 10.06 15.64
CA GLU A 80 -14.21 8.94 16.20
C GLU A 80 -13.05 9.41 17.09
N HIS A 81 -12.24 10.35 16.59
CA HIS A 81 -11.17 10.95 17.38
C HIS A 81 -11.70 11.71 18.62
N ALA A 82 -12.80 12.44 18.49
CA ALA A 82 -13.41 13.13 19.62
C ALA A 82 -14.02 12.16 20.66
N LEU A 83 -14.51 11.00 20.24
CA LEU A 83 -14.96 9.91 21.13
C LEU A 83 -13.78 9.23 21.82
N LEU A 84 -12.69 8.98 21.10
CA LEU A 84 -11.48 8.42 21.69
C LEU A 84 -10.86 9.38 22.71
N ALA A 85 -10.84 10.68 22.41
CA ALA A 85 -10.46 11.71 23.39
C ALA A 85 -11.35 11.70 24.64
N MET A 86 -12.66 11.42 24.48
CA MET A 86 -13.58 11.29 25.61
C MET A 86 -13.27 10.06 26.47
N ASP A 87 -12.99 8.92 25.84
CA ASP A 87 -12.65 7.68 26.53
C ASP A 87 -11.31 7.79 27.28
N LEU A 88 -10.29 8.32 26.61
CA LEU A 88 -8.97 8.57 27.17
C LEU A 88 -8.99 9.56 28.34
N ALA A 89 -9.91 10.52 28.35
CA ALA A 89 -10.11 11.45 29.46
C ALA A 89 -10.51 10.74 30.76
N GLY A 90 -11.04 9.50 30.70
CA GLY A 90 -11.44 8.75 31.88
C GLY A 90 -12.43 9.53 32.74
N GLU A 91 -12.13 9.71 34.04
CA GLU A 91 -12.97 10.47 34.98
C GLU A 91 -12.59 11.96 35.10
N GLU A 92 -11.56 12.42 34.38
CA GLU A 92 -11.02 13.78 34.47
C GLU A 92 -11.93 14.78 33.75
N LYS A 93 -12.80 15.44 34.53
CA LYS A 93 -13.86 16.34 34.01
C LYS A 93 -13.33 17.51 33.19
N ASP A 94 -12.14 18.00 33.51
CA ASP A 94 -11.44 19.06 32.78
C ASP A 94 -11.02 18.60 31.38
N LEU A 95 -10.51 17.37 31.23
CA LEU A 95 -10.15 16.77 29.95
C LEU A 95 -11.39 16.44 29.10
N GLN A 96 -12.44 15.91 29.72
CA GLN A 96 -13.70 15.60 29.04
C GLN A 96 -14.37 16.84 28.43
N LYS A 97 -14.19 18.02 29.03
CA LYS A 97 -14.89 19.25 28.65
C LYS A 97 -14.70 19.60 27.18
N ASN A 98 -13.48 19.51 26.67
CA ASN A 98 -13.16 19.90 25.30
C ASN A 98 -13.65 18.86 24.28
N ALA A 99 -13.51 17.56 24.59
CA ALA A 99 -14.08 16.48 23.80
C ALA A 99 -15.60 16.59 23.69
N LYS A 100 -16.28 16.88 24.81
CA LYS A 100 -17.74 17.05 24.85
C LYS A 100 -18.19 18.24 23.99
N ALA A 101 -17.48 19.36 24.10
CA ALA A 101 -17.78 20.55 23.32
C ALA A 101 -17.61 20.31 21.81
N LEU A 102 -16.60 19.53 21.41
CA LEU A 102 -16.37 19.18 20.02
C LEU A 102 -17.43 18.20 19.49
N LEU A 103 -17.73 17.13 20.24
CA LEU A 103 -18.78 16.17 19.90
C LEU A 103 -20.15 16.85 19.73
N ASN A 104 -20.50 17.79 20.61
CA ASN A 104 -21.72 18.59 20.48
C ASN A 104 -21.75 19.41 19.19
N LYS A 105 -20.60 19.97 18.77
CA LYS A 105 -20.48 20.73 17.52
C LYS A 105 -20.55 19.83 16.27
N LEU A 106 -20.16 18.57 16.38
CA LEU A 106 -20.24 17.59 15.29
C LEU A 106 -21.67 17.02 15.12
N GLY A 107 -22.60 17.31 16.05
CA GLY A 107 -24.00 16.85 15.98
C GLY A 107 -24.16 15.36 16.28
N ASN A 108 -25.32 14.76 16.00
CA ASN A 108 -25.52 13.30 16.07
C ASN A 108 -25.02 12.62 14.78
N PRO A 109 -24.59 11.34 14.84
CA PRO A 109 -24.24 10.62 13.62
C PRO A 109 -25.43 10.63 12.66
N THR A 110 -25.19 10.96 11.40
CA THR A 110 -26.18 10.72 10.34
C THR A 110 -26.52 9.24 10.38
N PRO A 111 -27.81 8.86 10.49
CA PRO A 111 -28.17 7.45 10.47
C PRO A 111 -27.67 6.87 9.16
N LYS A 112 -26.67 5.97 9.24
CA LYS A 112 -26.30 5.15 8.10
C LYS A 112 -27.59 4.49 7.64
N LYS A 113 -27.95 4.70 6.37
CA LYS A 113 -28.87 3.80 5.68
C LYS A 113 -28.32 2.40 6.00
N PRO A 114 -29.10 1.51 6.65
CA PRO A 114 -28.57 0.21 7.03
C PRO A 114 -27.91 -0.35 5.79
N ALA A 115 -26.63 -0.70 5.90
CA ALA A 115 -25.98 -1.48 4.87
C ALA A 115 -26.96 -2.63 4.59
N ALA A 116 -27.30 -2.85 3.32
CA ALA A 116 -28.00 -4.06 2.95
C ALA A 116 -27.26 -5.20 3.68
N PRO A 117 -27.99 -6.08 4.38
CA PRO A 117 -27.34 -7.12 5.17
C PRO A 117 -26.29 -7.74 4.26
N VAL A 118 -25.03 -7.69 4.71
CA VAL A 118 -23.99 -8.51 4.11
C VAL A 118 -24.55 -9.90 4.26
N VAL A 119 -25.10 -10.42 3.17
CA VAL A 119 -25.29 -11.84 3.01
C VAL A 119 -23.85 -12.33 3.09
N GLU A 120 -23.46 -12.80 4.27
CA GLU A 120 -22.39 -13.77 4.37
C GLU A 120 -22.85 -14.93 3.50
N ASP A 121 -22.57 -14.84 2.19
CA ASP A 121 -22.36 -16.03 1.40
C ASP A 121 -21.11 -16.64 2.00
N LYS A 122 -21.33 -17.42 3.08
CA LYS A 122 -20.45 -18.52 3.39
C LYS A 122 -20.25 -19.23 2.06
N PRO A 123 -19.00 -19.44 1.61
CA PRO A 123 -18.79 -20.22 0.41
C PRO A 123 -19.56 -21.54 0.59
N LYS A 124 -20.55 -21.75 -0.27
CA LYS A 124 -21.14 -23.09 -0.41
C LYS A 124 -19.97 -23.99 -0.75
N ARG A 125 -19.60 -24.86 0.19
CA ARG A 125 -18.76 -26.01 -0.13
C ARG A 125 -19.50 -26.75 -1.24
N LEU A 126 -19.00 -26.66 -2.46
CA LEU A 126 -19.56 -27.34 -3.63
C LEU A 126 -19.19 -28.83 -3.68
N PHE A 127 -18.71 -29.39 -2.58
CA PHE A 127 -18.57 -30.82 -2.36
C PHE A 127 -19.03 -31.18 -0.93
N GLU A 128 -20.29 -31.60 -0.81
CA GLU A 128 -20.65 -32.56 0.23
C GLU A 128 -20.42 -33.96 -0.38
N PRO A 129 -19.49 -34.78 0.14
CA PRO A 129 -19.52 -36.19 -0.18
C PRO A 129 -20.81 -36.76 0.38
N SER A 130 -21.65 -37.27 -0.51
CA SER A 130 -22.87 -37.99 -0.16
C SER A 130 -22.53 -39.27 0.61
N CYS A 131 -22.38 -39.15 1.93
CA CYS A 131 -22.33 -40.31 2.82
C CYS A 131 -23.76 -40.79 3.07
N GLY A 132 -24.36 -41.40 2.05
CA GLY A 132 -25.54 -42.23 2.22
C GLY A 132 -25.15 -43.55 2.87
N GLY A 133 -25.72 -43.83 4.05
CA GLY A 133 -25.83 -45.20 4.57
C GLY A 133 -24.81 -45.55 5.64
N GLY A 134 -25.33 -45.97 6.79
CA GLY A 134 -24.53 -46.23 7.98
C GLY A 134 -23.52 -47.35 7.82
N CYS A 135 -22.35 -47.16 8.44
CA CYS A 135 -21.54 -48.25 8.94
C CYS A 135 -20.87 -47.81 10.24
N ALA A 136 -21.30 -48.38 11.35
CA ALA A 136 -20.61 -48.29 12.63
C ALA A 136 -19.61 -49.45 12.69
N SER A 137 -18.38 -49.21 12.23
CA SER A 137 -17.23 -50.11 12.44
C SER A 137 -15.96 -49.27 12.65
N PRO A 138 -15.13 -49.52 13.67
CA PRO A 138 -13.88 -48.81 13.88
C PRO A 138 -12.76 -49.44 13.03
N SER A 139 -12.82 -49.25 11.71
CA SER A 139 -11.74 -49.65 10.80
C SER A 139 -11.94 -49.06 9.40
N CYS A 140 -11.82 -47.74 9.23
CA CYS A 140 -11.57 -47.13 7.92
C CYS A 140 -11.06 -45.69 8.10
N GLY A 141 -9.82 -45.49 7.68
CA GLY A 141 -9.19 -44.19 7.50
C GLY A 141 -7.72 -44.46 7.17
N PRO A 142 -7.30 -44.41 5.90
CA PRO A 142 -5.88 -44.33 5.61
C PRO A 142 -5.38 -42.96 6.06
N GLU A 143 -4.10 -42.95 6.39
CA GLU A 143 -3.30 -41.81 6.82
C GLU A 143 -3.39 -40.66 5.82
N GLY A 144 -3.20 -39.42 6.30
CA GLY A 144 -3.40 -38.21 5.51
C GLY A 144 -2.66 -38.22 4.17
N GLU A 145 -3.43 -38.29 3.09
CA GLU A 145 -3.00 -37.86 1.77
C GLU A 145 -3.08 -36.33 1.75
N GLU A 146 -1.93 -35.66 1.82
CA GLU A 146 -1.81 -34.32 1.26
C GLU A 146 -2.19 -34.44 -0.22
N PHE A 147 -3.34 -33.88 -0.61
CA PHE A 147 -3.68 -33.72 -2.02
C PHE A 147 -2.66 -32.73 -2.60
N GLU A 148 -1.58 -33.23 -3.19
CA GLU A 148 -0.76 -32.44 -4.11
C GLU A 148 -1.65 -32.14 -5.32
N GLU A 149 -2.14 -30.90 -5.41
CA GLU A 149 -2.87 -30.43 -6.60
C GLU A 149 -1.98 -30.64 -7.82
N SER A 150 -2.50 -31.34 -8.83
CA SER A 150 -1.76 -31.56 -10.07
C SER A 150 -1.54 -30.22 -10.79
N PHE A 151 -0.50 -30.13 -11.63
CA PHE A 151 -0.31 -28.89 -12.40
C PHE A 151 -1.48 -28.64 -13.35
N GLU A 152 -2.18 -29.69 -13.80
CA GLU A 152 -3.40 -29.57 -14.60
C GLU A 152 -4.54 -28.88 -13.83
N ASP A 153 -4.73 -29.22 -12.56
CA ASP A 153 -5.74 -28.59 -11.70
C ASP A 153 -5.42 -27.10 -11.49
N VAL A 154 -4.16 -26.80 -11.18
CA VAL A 154 -3.68 -25.42 -10.99
C VAL A 154 -3.79 -24.63 -12.30
N TYR A 155 -3.46 -25.25 -13.44
CA TYR A 155 -3.59 -24.63 -14.75
C TYR A 155 -5.03 -24.30 -15.09
N PHE A 156 -5.97 -25.21 -14.79
CA PHE A 156 -7.39 -24.97 -14.97
C PHE A 156 -7.89 -23.78 -14.15
N LEU A 157 -7.45 -23.65 -12.89
CA LEU A 157 -7.77 -22.48 -12.05
C LEU A 157 -7.26 -21.17 -12.68
N TYR A 158 -6.06 -21.19 -13.28
CA TYR A 158 -5.57 -20.02 -14.02
C TYR A 158 -6.46 -19.69 -15.22
N LEU A 159 -6.87 -20.67 -16.03
CA LEU A 159 -7.79 -20.45 -17.15
C LEU A 159 -9.12 -19.84 -16.70
N GLU A 160 -9.70 -20.33 -15.60
CA GLU A 160 -10.96 -19.80 -15.06
C GLU A 160 -10.84 -18.32 -14.64
N SER A 161 -9.65 -17.89 -14.21
CA SER A 161 -9.38 -16.50 -13.83
C SER A 161 -9.12 -15.55 -15.01
N MET A 162 -8.85 -16.09 -16.21
CA MET A 162 -8.56 -15.29 -17.41
C MET A 162 -9.84 -14.69 -18.02
N PRO A 163 -9.73 -13.54 -18.71
CA PRO A 163 -10.79 -13.04 -19.59
C PRO A 163 -11.21 -14.10 -20.61
N GLU A 164 -12.51 -14.23 -20.86
CA GLU A 164 -13.05 -15.26 -21.77
C GLU A 164 -12.45 -15.17 -23.18
N ASP A 165 -12.23 -13.95 -23.68
CA ASP A 165 -11.65 -13.67 -24.99
C ASP A 165 -10.16 -14.02 -25.11
N GLU A 166 -9.44 -14.13 -23.99
CA GLU A 166 -8.04 -14.55 -23.96
C GLU A 166 -7.87 -16.02 -23.62
N ARG A 167 -8.81 -16.62 -22.89
CA ARG A 167 -8.76 -18.01 -22.44
C ARG A 167 -8.57 -18.97 -23.63
N ASP A 168 -9.24 -18.71 -24.74
CA ASP A 168 -9.17 -19.49 -25.99
C ASP A 168 -7.73 -19.70 -26.48
N PHE A 169 -6.81 -18.74 -26.22
CA PHE A 169 -5.41 -18.88 -26.62
C PHE A 169 -4.66 -19.95 -25.80
N PHE A 170 -5.19 -20.34 -24.64
CA PHE A 170 -4.55 -21.20 -23.65
C PHE A 170 -5.20 -22.59 -23.50
N GLU A 171 -6.48 -22.77 -23.87
CA GLU A 171 -7.22 -24.02 -23.59
C GLU A 171 -6.58 -25.29 -24.20
N GLU A 172 -6.14 -25.23 -25.46
CA GLU A 172 -5.64 -26.42 -26.19
C GLU A 172 -4.11 -26.57 -26.15
N MET A 173 -3.48 -26.04 -25.11
CA MET A 173 -2.02 -26.08 -24.99
C MET A 173 -1.51 -27.44 -24.48
N SER A 174 -0.35 -27.88 -24.98
CA SER A 174 0.27 -29.16 -24.61
C SER A 174 0.58 -29.24 -23.11
N ALA A 175 0.61 -30.44 -22.52
CA ALA A 175 1.00 -30.65 -21.12
C ALA A 175 2.36 -30.00 -20.75
N ASP A 176 3.37 -30.09 -21.63
CA ASP A 176 4.66 -29.41 -21.41
C ASP A 176 4.52 -27.87 -21.34
N PHE A 177 3.53 -27.28 -22.01
CA PHE A 177 3.24 -25.86 -21.87
C PHE A 177 2.52 -25.56 -20.55
N GLN A 178 1.48 -26.33 -20.23
CA GLN A 178 0.67 -26.13 -19.02
C GLN A 178 1.54 -26.21 -17.76
N GLU A 179 2.37 -27.24 -17.66
CA GLU A 179 3.33 -27.42 -16.56
C GLU A 179 4.37 -26.28 -16.53
N GLY A 180 4.87 -25.87 -17.71
CA GLY A 180 5.81 -24.75 -17.81
C GLY A 180 5.21 -23.40 -17.42
N PHE A 181 3.93 -23.19 -17.72
CA PHE A 181 3.17 -22.00 -17.33
C PHE A 181 2.96 -21.97 -15.81
N VAL A 182 2.48 -23.06 -15.21
CA VAL A 182 2.28 -23.15 -13.75
C VAL A 182 3.61 -22.96 -13.01
N ALA A 183 4.67 -23.62 -13.46
CA ALA A 183 6.01 -23.43 -12.91
C ALA A 183 6.48 -21.96 -12.98
N LEU A 184 6.14 -21.23 -14.05
CA LEU A 184 6.47 -19.81 -14.16
C LEU A 184 5.73 -18.97 -13.11
N GLN A 185 4.44 -19.23 -12.92
CA GLN A 185 3.63 -18.51 -11.92
C GLN A 185 4.10 -18.77 -10.49
N GLN A 186 4.59 -19.98 -10.21
CA GLN A 186 5.13 -20.38 -8.91
C GLN A 186 6.58 -19.90 -8.68
N GLY A 187 7.20 -19.23 -9.66
CA GLY A 187 8.58 -18.76 -9.57
C GLY A 187 9.64 -19.84 -9.79
N GLU A 188 9.25 -21.02 -10.25
CA GLU A 188 10.14 -22.14 -10.57
C GLU A 188 10.81 -21.96 -11.93
N ALA A 189 11.61 -20.89 -12.05
CA ALA A 189 12.15 -20.40 -13.33
C ALA A 189 12.91 -21.46 -14.15
N LYS A 190 13.60 -22.40 -13.50
CA LYS A 190 14.34 -23.49 -14.18
C LYS A 190 13.40 -24.50 -14.83
N LEU A 191 12.36 -24.92 -14.11
CA LEU A 191 11.38 -25.87 -14.61
C LEU A 191 10.57 -25.22 -15.75
N ALA A 192 10.12 -23.99 -15.54
CA ALA A 192 9.43 -23.20 -16.56
C ALA A 192 10.22 -23.12 -17.87
N GLU A 193 11.52 -22.77 -17.80
CA GLU A 193 12.38 -22.70 -18.99
C GLU A 193 12.51 -24.04 -19.71
N GLN A 194 12.72 -25.12 -18.97
CA GLN A 194 12.84 -26.46 -19.55
C GLN A 194 11.55 -26.86 -20.29
N LYS A 195 10.40 -26.70 -19.63
CA LYS A 195 9.09 -27.13 -20.10
C LYS A 195 8.59 -26.28 -21.27
N LEU A 196 8.68 -24.95 -21.16
CA LEU A 196 8.33 -24.02 -22.25
C LEU A 196 9.25 -24.16 -23.48
N THR A 197 10.54 -24.47 -23.29
CA THR A 197 11.45 -24.75 -24.42
C THR A 197 11.07 -26.03 -25.15
N LYS A 198 10.61 -27.05 -24.41
CA LYS A 198 10.12 -28.30 -24.99
C LYS A 198 8.81 -28.06 -25.74
N ALA A 199 7.86 -27.36 -25.13
CA ALA A 199 6.61 -26.93 -25.77
C ALA A 199 6.89 -26.17 -27.08
N LYS A 200 7.83 -25.22 -27.10
CA LYS A 200 8.20 -24.47 -28.32
C LYS A 200 8.68 -25.33 -29.48
N LYS A 201 9.21 -26.53 -29.23
CA LYS A 201 9.64 -27.46 -30.29
C LYS A 201 8.51 -28.33 -30.83
N SER A 202 7.49 -28.59 -30.01
CA SER A 202 6.39 -29.50 -30.33
C SER A 202 5.10 -28.80 -30.74
N THR A 203 4.93 -27.54 -30.38
CA THR A 203 3.69 -26.79 -30.60
C THR A 203 3.76 -25.97 -31.89
N PRO A 204 2.70 -25.95 -32.72
CA PRO A 204 2.54 -24.97 -33.79
C PRO A 204 2.68 -23.52 -33.26
N PRO A 205 2.92 -22.52 -34.13
CA PRO A 205 2.95 -21.12 -33.70
C PRO A 205 1.70 -20.77 -32.87
N SER A 206 1.89 -20.37 -31.62
CA SER A 206 0.83 -20.09 -30.65
C SER A 206 1.06 -18.74 -29.98
N PRO A 207 0.04 -17.87 -29.93
CA PRO A 207 0.14 -16.58 -29.25
C PRO A 207 0.40 -16.73 -27.74
N ALA A 208 -0.27 -17.67 -27.06
CA ALA A 208 -0.08 -17.93 -25.63
C ALA A 208 1.34 -18.42 -25.30
N LEU A 209 1.92 -19.26 -26.17
CA LEU A 209 3.32 -19.69 -26.01
C LEU A 209 4.28 -18.51 -26.09
N HIS A 210 4.15 -17.68 -27.11
CA HIS A 210 5.01 -16.50 -27.29
C HIS A 210 4.81 -15.47 -26.17
N TYR A 211 3.57 -15.26 -25.72
CA TYR A 211 3.27 -14.43 -24.55
C TYR A 211 3.97 -14.93 -23.28
N THR A 212 3.85 -16.23 -22.98
CA THR A 212 4.42 -16.83 -21.77
C THR A 212 5.95 -16.83 -21.81
N LEU A 213 6.55 -17.10 -22.98
CA LEU A 213 8.00 -16.96 -23.17
C LEU A 213 8.46 -15.50 -23.03
N GLY A 214 7.66 -14.54 -23.48
CA GLY A 214 7.91 -13.12 -23.29
C GLY A 214 7.99 -12.75 -21.80
N ILE A 215 7.04 -13.21 -21.00
CA ILE A 215 7.06 -13.03 -19.53
C ILE A 215 8.32 -13.67 -18.94
N MET A 216 8.61 -14.92 -19.30
CA MET A 216 9.80 -15.63 -18.80
C MET A 216 11.10 -14.88 -19.11
N GLU A 217 11.26 -14.35 -20.33
CA GLU A 217 12.44 -13.59 -20.72
C GLU A 217 12.53 -12.24 -20.00
N ALA A 218 11.39 -11.57 -19.77
CA ALA A 218 11.32 -10.34 -18.98
C ALA A 218 11.74 -10.58 -17.52
N THR A 219 11.24 -11.64 -16.88
CA THR A 219 11.62 -12.03 -15.51
C THR A 219 13.12 -12.34 -15.38
N LYS A 220 13.77 -12.77 -16.47
CA LYS A 220 15.23 -12.99 -16.52
C LYS A 220 16.04 -11.72 -16.82
N GLY A 221 15.39 -10.58 -17.00
CA GLY A 221 16.01 -9.32 -17.39
C GLY A 221 16.51 -9.30 -18.84
N ARG A 222 16.06 -10.24 -19.69
CA ARG A 222 16.42 -10.29 -21.12
C ARG A 222 15.37 -9.52 -21.93
N ILE A 223 15.32 -8.21 -21.67
CA ILE A 223 14.21 -7.34 -22.10
C ILE A 223 14.01 -7.31 -23.62
N GLU A 224 15.09 -7.33 -24.41
CA GLU A 224 15.00 -7.39 -25.88
C GLU A 224 14.46 -8.73 -26.38
N ASN A 225 14.76 -9.84 -25.69
CA ASN A 225 14.18 -11.13 -26.02
C ASN A 225 12.69 -11.15 -25.73
N ALA A 226 12.29 -10.56 -24.59
CA ALA A 226 10.89 -10.42 -24.22
C ALA A 226 10.11 -9.64 -25.30
N GLU A 227 10.67 -8.52 -25.79
CA GLU A 227 10.03 -7.73 -26.85
C GLU A 227 9.77 -8.57 -28.11
N ARG A 228 10.76 -9.37 -28.54
CA ARG A 228 10.59 -10.23 -29.72
C ARG A 228 9.52 -11.30 -29.55
N GLU A 229 9.41 -11.88 -28.37
CA GLU A 229 8.39 -12.90 -28.09
C GLU A 229 6.99 -12.25 -27.98
N PHE A 230 6.86 -11.11 -27.29
CA PHE A 230 5.61 -10.35 -27.27
C PHE A 230 5.20 -9.83 -28.64
N ALA A 231 6.15 -9.39 -29.48
CA ALA A 231 5.88 -8.98 -30.86
C ALA A 231 5.24 -10.11 -31.66
N LYS A 232 5.77 -11.34 -31.57
CA LYS A 232 5.17 -12.52 -32.21
C LYS A 232 3.79 -12.85 -31.66
N ALA A 233 3.59 -12.73 -30.35
CA ALA A 233 2.28 -12.94 -29.76
C ALA A 233 1.24 -11.96 -30.33
N THR A 234 1.58 -10.67 -30.41
CA THR A 234 0.70 -9.63 -30.99
C THR A 234 0.53 -9.74 -32.52
N GLU A 235 1.49 -10.35 -33.22
CA GLU A 235 1.38 -10.64 -34.67
C GLU A 235 0.42 -11.81 -34.93
N LEU A 236 0.52 -12.87 -34.13
CA LEU A 236 -0.35 -14.05 -34.24
C LEU A 236 -1.77 -13.78 -33.77
N ALA A 237 -1.94 -12.96 -32.73
CA ALA A 237 -3.23 -12.58 -32.18
C ALA A 237 -3.29 -11.07 -31.92
N PRO A 238 -3.70 -10.26 -32.93
CA PRO A 238 -3.79 -8.80 -32.79
C PRO A 238 -4.78 -8.32 -31.71
N ALA A 239 -5.75 -9.16 -31.32
CA ALA A 239 -6.73 -8.88 -30.26
C ALA A 239 -6.29 -9.39 -28.87
N PHE A 240 -5.07 -9.93 -28.72
CA PHE A 240 -4.59 -10.44 -27.44
C PHE A 240 -4.13 -9.28 -26.54
N THR A 241 -5.09 -8.70 -25.82
CA THR A 241 -4.94 -7.48 -25.00
C THR A 241 -3.77 -7.58 -24.03
N SER A 242 -3.65 -8.67 -23.29
CA SER A 242 -2.56 -8.91 -22.34
C SER A 242 -1.19 -8.91 -23.02
N ALA A 243 -1.04 -9.57 -24.18
CA ALA A 243 0.23 -9.54 -24.91
C ALA A 243 0.57 -8.14 -25.43
N TYR A 244 -0.45 -7.39 -25.83
CA TYR A 244 -0.31 -6.02 -26.28
C TYR A 244 0.21 -5.08 -25.20
N ILE A 245 -0.40 -5.17 -24.00
CA ILE A 245 -0.03 -4.39 -22.82
C ILE A 245 1.41 -4.69 -22.41
N GLN A 246 1.76 -5.98 -22.32
CA GLN A 246 3.11 -6.38 -21.94
C GLN A 246 4.15 -5.93 -22.97
N ARG A 247 3.84 -5.98 -24.27
CA ARG A 247 4.72 -5.43 -25.30
C ARG A 247 4.94 -3.94 -25.13
N CYS A 248 3.89 -3.17 -24.87
CA CYS A 248 3.99 -1.73 -24.65
C CYS A 248 4.83 -1.41 -23.40
N ALA A 249 4.64 -2.16 -22.31
CA ALA A 249 5.43 -2.00 -21.09
C ALA A 249 6.93 -2.27 -21.35
N ILE A 250 7.26 -3.35 -22.05
CA ILE A 250 8.64 -3.70 -22.42
C ILE A 250 9.26 -2.65 -23.35
N LEU A 251 8.52 -2.13 -24.33
CA LEU A 251 9.01 -1.05 -25.19
C LEU A 251 9.34 0.21 -24.41
N ARG A 252 8.54 0.57 -23.39
CA ARG A 252 8.84 1.69 -22.50
C ARG A 252 10.09 1.45 -21.65
N GLU A 253 10.27 0.23 -21.14
CA GLU A 253 11.48 -0.16 -20.41
C GLU A 253 12.74 -0.03 -21.28
N LEU A 254 12.64 -0.44 -22.55
CA LEU A 254 13.69 -0.27 -23.57
C LEU A 254 13.89 1.18 -24.03
N LYS A 255 13.16 2.15 -23.46
CA LYS A 255 13.16 3.57 -23.90
C LYS A 255 12.70 3.75 -25.35
N ARG A 256 11.92 2.82 -25.88
CA ARG A 256 11.29 2.81 -27.21
C ARG A 256 9.82 3.25 -27.12
N SER A 257 9.51 4.25 -26.28
CA SER A 257 8.13 4.69 -26.00
C SER A 257 7.39 5.23 -27.24
N ALA A 258 8.10 5.76 -28.24
CA ALA A 258 7.51 6.17 -29.51
C ALA A 258 6.95 4.98 -30.34
N GLU A 259 7.59 3.82 -30.26
CA GLU A 259 7.07 2.60 -30.89
C GLU A 259 5.85 2.07 -30.16
N ALA A 260 5.85 2.10 -28.82
CA ALA A 260 4.68 1.77 -28.01
C ALA A 260 3.50 2.72 -28.30
N GLU A 261 3.76 4.02 -28.47
CA GLU A 261 2.72 4.99 -28.84
C GLU A 261 2.12 4.68 -30.23
N THR A 262 2.95 4.30 -31.21
CA THR A 262 2.50 3.92 -32.56
C THR A 262 1.61 2.67 -32.51
N LEU A 263 2.00 1.70 -31.68
CA LEU A 263 1.18 0.53 -31.40
C LEU A 263 -0.16 1.00 -30.80
N LEU A 264 -0.16 1.65 -29.65
CA LEU A 264 -1.38 2.05 -28.95
C LEU A 264 -2.34 2.88 -29.82
N LYS A 265 -1.83 3.74 -30.71
CA LYS A 265 -2.64 4.43 -31.72
C LYS A 265 -3.40 3.46 -32.62
N LYS A 266 -2.71 2.45 -33.18
CA LYS A 266 -3.34 1.39 -33.97
C LYS A 266 -4.35 0.58 -33.14
N TRP A 267 -4.01 0.23 -31.89
CA TRP A 267 -4.95 -0.47 -31.00
C TRP A 267 -6.26 0.30 -30.82
N ASN A 268 -6.17 1.61 -30.59
CA ASN A 268 -7.34 2.48 -30.41
C ASN A 268 -8.17 2.65 -31.68
N GLU A 269 -7.54 2.59 -32.87
CA GLU A 269 -8.25 2.57 -34.16
C GLU A 269 -9.04 1.27 -34.33
N ASP A 270 -8.45 0.14 -33.95
CA ASP A 270 -9.06 -1.19 -34.06
C ASP A 270 -10.12 -1.45 -32.95
N HIS A 271 -9.98 -0.79 -31.79
CA HIS A 271 -10.84 -0.96 -30.60
C HIS A 271 -11.39 0.38 -30.08
N PRO A 272 -12.25 1.06 -30.84
CA PRO A 272 -12.78 2.36 -30.44
C PRO A 272 -13.59 2.22 -29.14
N GLY A 273 -13.10 2.85 -28.06
CA GLY A 273 -13.75 2.85 -26.76
C GLY A 273 -13.04 2.06 -25.66
N ASP A 274 -11.92 1.37 -25.94
CA ASP A 274 -11.05 0.83 -24.89
C ASP A 274 -10.27 1.96 -24.19
N THR A 275 -10.94 2.65 -23.28
CA THR A 275 -10.37 3.72 -22.46
C THR A 275 -9.69 3.20 -21.19
N THR A 276 -9.88 1.92 -20.86
CA THR A 276 -9.48 1.37 -19.56
C THR A 276 -8.02 0.93 -19.56
N GLN A 277 -7.52 0.33 -20.64
CA GLN A 277 -6.17 -0.23 -20.68
C GLN A 277 -5.23 0.54 -21.61
N ALA A 278 -5.68 0.90 -22.81
CA ALA A 278 -4.82 1.52 -23.81
C ALA A 278 -4.47 2.98 -23.49
N ILE A 279 -5.44 3.79 -23.03
CA ILE A 279 -5.21 5.21 -22.74
C ILE A 279 -4.17 5.42 -21.63
N PRO A 280 -4.24 4.75 -20.46
CA PRO A 280 -3.22 4.89 -19.42
C PRO A 280 -1.79 4.58 -19.89
N LEU A 281 -1.64 3.55 -20.74
CA LEU A 281 -0.35 3.21 -21.33
C LEU A 281 0.12 4.27 -22.32
N GLN A 282 -0.78 4.82 -23.14
CA GLN A 282 -0.46 5.86 -24.11
C GLN A 282 -0.02 7.14 -23.42
N VAL A 283 -0.75 7.56 -22.38
CA VAL A 283 -0.37 8.69 -21.52
C VAL A 283 1.03 8.45 -20.91
N SER A 284 1.29 7.24 -20.41
CA SER A 284 2.62 6.92 -19.86
C SER A 284 3.73 6.97 -20.93
N CYS A 285 3.45 6.56 -22.18
CA CYS A 285 4.40 6.67 -23.29
C CYS A 285 4.65 8.14 -23.70
N LEU A 286 3.64 8.99 -23.62
CA LEU A 286 3.76 10.43 -23.91
C LEU A 286 4.60 11.13 -22.84
N LEU A 287 4.40 10.80 -21.55
CA LEU A 287 5.22 11.31 -20.44
C LEU A 287 6.70 10.91 -20.58
N ASP A 288 6.99 9.65 -20.93
CA ASP A 288 8.36 9.18 -21.18
C ASP A 288 9.06 9.97 -22.32
N GLN A 289 8.27 10.54 -23.24
CA GLN A 289 8.73 11.34 -24.38
C GLN A 289 8.71 12.85 -24.11
N ASP A 290 8.38 13.28 -22.89
CA ASP A 290 8.21 14.70 -22.52
C ASP A 290 7.09 15.44 -23.28
N LYS A 291 6.15 14.70 -23.86
CA LYS A 291 4.95 15.22 -24.55
C LYS A 291 3.82 15.45 -23.56
N VAL A 292 4.05 16.32 -22.59
CA VAL A 292 3.17 16.45 -21.41
C VAL A 292 1.80 17.03 -21.75
N ASP A 293 1.74 17.96 -22.71
CA ASP A 293 0.48 18.58 -23.13
C ASP A 293 -0.46 17.57 -23.82
N GLU A 294 0.09 16.71 -24.69
CA GLU A 294 -0.66 15.62 -25.33
C GLU A 294 -1.14 14.59 -24.30
N ALA A 295 -0.32 14.31 -23.28
CA ALA A 295 -0.67 13.40 -22.19
C ALA A 295 -1.84 13.94 -21.34
N GLU A 296 -1.83 15.25 -21.05
CA GLU A 296 -2.92 15.91 -20.32
C GLU A 296 -4.22 15.91 -21.11
N GLU A 297 -4.17 16.31 -22.39
CA GLU A 297 -5.35 16.34 -23.26
C GLU A 297 -6.01 14.97 -23.35
N LEU A 298 -5.20 13.92 -23.50
CA LEU A 298 -5.69 12.55 -23.61
C LEU A 298 -6.31 12.02 -22.30
N LEU A 299 -5.75 12.39 -21.15
CA LEU A 299 -6.22 11.90 -19.85
C LEU A 299 -7.38 12.69 -19.26
N ALA A 300 -7.50 13.99 -19.58
CA ALA A 300 -8.47 14.90 -18.98
C ALA A 300 -9.93 14.39 -19.02
N PRO A 301 -10.45 13.83 -20.13
CA PRO A 301 -11.83 13.32 -20.16
C PRO A 301 -12.08 12.18 -19.18
N ILE A 302 -11.07 11.37 -18.88
CA ILE A 302 -11.15 10.26 -17.92
C ILE A 302 -11.01 10.77 -16.49
N PHE A 303 -10.10 11.72 -16.27
CA PHE A 303 -9.84 12.26 -14.93
C PHE A 303 -11.00 13.10 -14.40
N PHE A 304 -11.66 13.88 -15.26
CA PHE A 304 -12.77 14.76 -14.88
C PHE A 304 -14.16 14.13 -15.05
N ASP A 305 -14.26 12.83 -15.34
CA ASP A 305 -15.54 12.13 -15.37
C ASP A 305 -16.16 12.05 -13.95
N GLU A 306 -17.22 12.82 -13.73
CA GLU A 306 -17.90 12.97 -12.43
C GLU A 306 -18.55 11.67 -11.93
N GLY A 307 -18.65 10.64 -12.78
CA GLY A 307 -19.30 9.38 -12.46
C GLY A 307 -18.57 8.55 -11.39
N ARG A 308 -17.23 8.54 -11.37
CA ARG A 308 -16.39 7.82 -10.40
C ARG A 308 -14.96 8.37 -10.36
N THR A 309 -14.38 8.50 -9.16
CA THR A 309 -12.93 8.74 -9.02
C THR A 309 -12.13 7.57 -9.58
N ASN A 310 -11.47 7.77 -10.71
CA ASN A 310 -10.55 6.79 -11.28
C ASN A 310 -9.15 6.96 -10.65
N ILE A 311 -8.77 6.01 -9.81
CA ILE A 311 -7.48 6.05 -9.08
C ILE A 311 -6.30 6.00 -10.05
N ASN A 312 -6.37 5.18 -11.10
CA ASN A 312 -5.29 5.09 -12.10
C ASN A 312 -5.14 6.39 -12.89
N ALA A 313 -6.26 7.01 -13.26
CA ALA A 313 -6.23 8.34 -13.88
C ALA A 313 -5.67 9.39 -12.91
N SER A 314 -5.99 9.32 -11.62
CA SER A 314 -5.46 10.25 -10.60
C SER A 314 -3.93 10.12 -10.45
N ILE A 315 -3.39 8.91 -10.50
CA ILE A 315 -1.94 8.66 -10.50
C ILE A 315 -1.26 9.29 -11.71
N LEU A 316 -1.82 9.09 -12.91
CA LEU A 316 -1.25 9.64 -14.14
C LEU A 316 -1.39 11.15 -14.20
N TRP A 317 -2.52 11.70 -13.73
CA TRP A 317 -2.72 13.14 -13.60
C TRP A 317 -1.70 13.76 -12.67
N ALA A 318 -1.41 13.12 -11.53
CA ALA A 318 -0.37 13.57 -10.62
C ALA A 318 1.01 13.64 -11.30
N LYS A 319 1.38 12.60 -12.07
CA LYS A 319 2.64 12.56 -12.84
C LYS A 319 2.71 13.63 -13.92
N ILE A 320 1.62 13.89 -14.64
CA ILE A 320 1.51 15.00 -15.60
C ILE A 320 1.82 16.32 -14.88
N LYS A 321 1.17 16.58 -13.74
CA LYS A 321 1.38 17.82 -12.97
C LYS A 321 2.79 17.94 -12.40
N GLU A 322 3.41 16.84 -11.99
CA GLU A 322 4.83 16.84 -11.58
C GLU A 322 5.76 17.26 -12.73
N GLN A 323 5.55 16.74 -13.94
CA GLN A 323 6.39 17.04 -15.11
C GLN A 323 6.18 18.48 -15.61
N GLN A 324 4.96 19.02 -15.47
CA GLN A 324 4.65 20.44 -15.69
C GLN A 324 5.20 21.35 -14.59
N ASN A 325 5.76 20.79 -13.52
CA ASN A 325 6.17 21.52 -12.33
C ASN A 325 5.01 22.24 -11.60
N ASP A 326 3.76 21.82 -11.84
CA ASP A 326 2.57 22.23 -11.09
C ASP A 326 2.49 21.45 -9.78
N VAL A 327 3.26 21.91 -8.79
CA VAL A 327 3.37 21.27 -7.47
C VAL A 327 2.00 21.17 -6.78
N ASP A 328 1.18 22.23 -6.87
CA ASP A 328 -0.14 22.25 -6.23
C ASP A 328 -1.12 21.27 -6.90
N GLY A 329 -1.11 21.21 -8.23
CA GLY A 329 -1.88 20.23 -9.00
C GLY A 329 -1.49 18.79 -8.68
N ALA A 330 -0.18 18.51 -8.61
CA ALA A 330 0.34 17.19 -8.28
C ALA A 330 -0.05 16.75 -6.86
N ILE A 331 0.06 17.65 -5.86
CA ILE A 331 -0.34 17.37 -4.48
C ILE A 331 -1.82 17.01 -4.41
N ARG A 332 -2.71 17.79 -5.06
CA ARG A 332 -4.15 17.50 -5.08
C ARG A 332 -4.45 16.12 -5.69
N ALA A 333 -3.80 15.79 -6.80
CA ALA A 333 -3.99 14.51 -7.47
C ALA A 333 -3.52 13.31 -6.61
N TRP A 334 -2.35 13.42 -5.96
CA TRP A 334 -1.89 12.40 -5.02
C TRP A 334 -2.75 12.29 -3.76
N GLN A 335 -3.32 13.40 -3.29
CA GLN A 335 -4.29 13.39 -2.20
C GLN A 335 -5.56 12.61 -2.56
N MET A 336 -6.03 12.68 -3.81
CA MET A 336 -7.15 11.85 -4.27
C MET A 336 -6.81 10.35 -4.20
N VAL A 337 -5.58 9.98 -4.60
CA VAL A 337 -5.12 8.59 -4.54
C VAL A 337 -5.02 8.09 -3.10
N THR A 338 -4.42 8.88 -2.20
CA THR A 338 -4.22 8.52 -0.79
C THR A 338 -5.51 8.58 0.03
N ALA A 339 -6.49 9.39 -0.36
CA ALA A 339 -7.82 9.34 0.22
C ALA A 339 -8.54 8.02 -0.11
N ALA A 340 -8.38 7.51 -1.34
CA ALA A 340 -8.97 6.24 -1.77
C ALA A 340 -8.19 5.01 -1.26
N ARG A 341 -6.85 5.11 -1.20
CA ARG A 341 -5.95 4.06 -0.70
C ARG A 341 -4.96 4.68 0.30
N PRO A 342 -5.34 4.77 1.58
CA PRO A 342 -4.50 5.38 2.61
C PRO A 342 -3.12 4.73 2.72
N ASP A 343 -3.03 3.42 2.52
CA ASP A 343 -1.78 2.67 2.75
C ASP A 343 -0.97 2.45 1.45
N TYR A 344 -1.25 3.21 0.39
CA TYR A 344 -0.55 3.05 -0.88
C TYR A 344 0.77 3.85 -0.91
N ILE A 345 1.86 3.18 -0.52
CA ILE A 345 3.22 3.76 -0.43
C ILE A 345 3.63 4.51 -1.70
N ASP A 346 3.36 3.95 -2.89
CA ASP A 346 3.72 4.56 -4.17
C ASP A 346 3.05 5.92 -4.42
N ALA A 347 1.97 6.24 -3.70
CA ALA A 347 1.33 7.56 -3.73
C ALA A 347 1.72 8.43 -2.52
N LEU A 348 1.93 7.83 -1.35
CA LEU A 348 2.35 8.55 -0.15
C LEU A 348 3.75 9.15 -0.29
N VAL A 349 4.71 8.41 -0.86
CA VAL A 349 6.08 8.88 -1.04
C VAL A 349 6.16 10.13 -1.95
N PRO A 350 5.63 10.14 -3.19
CA PRO A 350 5.68 11.35 -4.01
C PRO A 350 4.89 12.51 -3.38
N LEU A 351 3.75 12.26 -2.74
CA LEU A 351 3.01 13.28 -1.99
C LEU A 351 3.89 13.92 -0.91
N GLY A 352 4.54 13.11 -0.07
CA GLY A 352 5.42 13.59 0.99
C GLY A 352 6.60 14.41 0.45
N LEU A 353 7.23 13.97 -0.64
CA LEU A 353 8.34 14.68 -1.28
C LEU A 353 7.90 16.03 -1.86
N LEU A 354 6.72 16.10 -2.50
CA LEU A 354 6.15 17.35 -3.01
C LEU A 354 5.80 18.32 -1.88
N LEU A 355 5.28 17.82 -0.76
CA LEU A 355 4.99 18.63 0.42
C LEU A 355 6.26 19.20 1.07
N ILE A 356 7.35 18.43 1.13
CA ILE A 356 8.68 18.94 1.53
C ILE A 356 9.13 20.05 0.57
N ARG A 357 9.03 19.81 -0.74
CA ARG A 357 9.43 20.74 -1.77
C ARG A 357 8.67 22.06 -1.71
N GLN A 358 7.36 22.00 -1.43
CA GLN A 358 6.53 23.19 -1.23
C GLN A 358 6.93 23.98 0.03
N GLY A 359 7.42 23.27 1.06
CA GLY A 359 7.94 23.87 2.28
C GLY A 359 6.89 24.58 3.12
N GLY A 360 7.32 25.50 3.98
CA GLY A 360 6.41 26.24 4.86
C GLY A 360 5.54 25.30 5.70
N ARG A 361 4.22 25.56 5.76
CA ARG A 361 3.26 24.70 6.49
C ARG A 361 3.09 23.32 5.86
N SER A 362 3.33 23.17 4.55
CA SER A 362 3.23 21.87 3.86
C SER A 362 4.28 20.87 4.35
N ALA A 363 5.43 21.34 4.83
CA ALA A 363 6.43 20.48 5.46
C ALA A 363 5.90 19.77 6.72
N GLU A 364 4.97 20.39 7.47
CA GLU A 364 4.33 19.73 8.62
C GLU A 364 3.40 18.59 8.16
N ALA A 365 2.69 18.78 7.04
CA ALA A 365 1.89 17.72 6.42
C ALA A 365 2.76 16.57 5.88
N ALA A 366 3.94 16.88 5.32
CA ALA A 366 4.90 15.85 4.90
C ALA A 366 5.31 14.93 6.05
N VAL A 367 5.50 15.47 7.25
CA VAL A 367 5.79 14.66 8.45
C VAL A 367 4.66 13.67 8.74
N LYS A 368 3.39 14.11 8.65
CA LYS A 368 2.24 13.21 8.84
C LYS A 368 2.24 12.08 7.80
N VAL A 369 2.49 12.41 6.53
CA VAL A 369 2.56 11.44 5.42
C VAL A 369 3.69 10.43 5.61
N PHE A 370 4.92 10.88 5.93
CA PHE A 370 6.04 9.95 6.11
C PHE A 370 5.94 9.11 7.39
N LYS A 371 5.28 9.63 8.45
CA LYS A 371 4.90 8.78 9.60
C LYS A 371 3.92 7.69 9.20
N GLN A 372 3.02 7.94 8.27
CA GLN A 372 2.14 6.91 7.73
C GLN A 372 2.93 5.89 6.89
N CYS A 373 3.85 6.33 6.03
CA CYS A 373 4.73 5.40 5.31
C CYS A 373 5.47 4.46 6.27
N TYR A 374 6.07 5.00 7.35
CA TYR A 374 6.77 4.19 8.35
C TYR A 374 5.87 3.14 9.01
N ARG A 375 4.59 3.44 9.24
CA ARG A 375 3.64 2.46 9.81
C ARG A 375 3.30 1.34 8.83
N VAL A 376 3.15 1.66 7.55
CA VAL A 376 2.75 0.73 6.50
C VAL A 376 3.92 -0.14 6.04
N ASP A 377 5.12 0.44 5.98
CA ASP A 377 6.35 -0.19 5.50
C ASP A 377 7.52 0.06 6.47
N PRO A 378 7.57 -0.64 7.61
CA PRO A 378 8.64 -0.44 8.61
C PRO A 378 10.03 -0.84 8.11
N GLU A 379 10.12 -1.71 7.10
CA GLU A 379 11.40 -2.20 6.56
C GLU A 379 12.22 -1.07 5.91
N HIS A 380 11.53 -0.08 5.34
CA HIS A 380 12.16 1.14 4.80
C HIS A 380 12.08 2.32 5.78
N GLY A 381 11.89 2.06 7.08
CA GLY A 381 11.75 3.07 8.14
C GLY A 381 12.82 4.16 8.13
N TRP A 382 14.08 3.78 7.95
CA TRP A 382 15.22 4.70 7.83
C TRP A 382 15.02 5.77 6.74
N PHE A 383 14.42 5.43 5.60
CA PHE A 383 14.17 6.36 4.50
C PHE A 383 13.12 7.38 4.91
N TYR A 384 12.03 6.92 5.54
CA TYR A 384 10.95 7.80 6.00
C TYR A 384 11.39 8.71 7.14
N LEU A 385 12.24 8.23 8.06
CA LEU A 385 12.83 9.06 9.11
C LEU A 385 13.73 10.15 8.52
N LEU A 386 14.54 9.84 7.51
CA LEU A 386 15.33 10.85 6.79
C LEU A 386 14.46 11.92 6.13
N ARG A 387 13.32 11.53 5.53
CA ARG A 387 12.37 12.49 4.95
C ARG A 387 11.64 13.32 6.01
N ILE A 388 11.34 12.76 7.18
CA ILE A 388 10.79 13.53 8.31
C ILE A 388 11.81 14.54 8.82
N ALA A 389 13.08 14.15 8.98
CA ALA A 389 14.14 15.06 9.39
C ALA A 389 14.34 16.19 8.36
N GLU A 390 14.30 15.87 7.06
CA GLU A 390 14.32 16.85 5.97
C GLU A 390 13.12 17.81 6.03
N ALA A 391 11.91 17.29 6.26
CA ALA A 391 10.71 18.12 6.40
C ALA A 391 10.81 19.09 7.59
N TYR A 392 11.25 18.62 8.76
CA TYR A 392 11.52 19.49 9.90
C TYR A 392 12.60 20.53 9.61
N ALA A 393 13.63 20.16 8.86
CA ALA A 393 14.69 21.08 8.48
C ALA A 393 14.16 22.20 7.56
N VAL A 394 13.41 21.85 6.51
CA VAL A 394 12.76 22.83 5.61
C VAL A 394 11.81 23.75 6.37
N ARG A 395 11.14 23.24 7.41
CA ARG A 395 10.26 24.04 8.28
C ARG A 395 11.01 25.01 9.20
N GLY A 396 12.32 24.81 9.40
CA GLY A 396 13.18 25.56 10.31
C GLY A 396 13.23 24.99 11.73
N TRP A 397 12.71 23.78 11.97
CA TRP A 397 12.66 23.14 13.28
C TRP A 397 13.93 22.31 13.53
N LYS A 398 15.05 23.02 13.72
CA LYS A 398 16.40 22.42 13.83
C LYS A 398 16.49 21.33 14.91
N LYS A 399 15.86 21.54 16.07
CA LYS A 399 15.92 20.58 17.19
C LYS A 399 15.20 19.27 16.85
N ASP A 400 13.98 19.36 16.33
CA ASP A 400 13.19 18.19 15.93
C ASP A 400 13.86 17.45 14.77
N ALA A 401 14.40 18.20 13.79
CA ALA A 401 15.15 17.63 12.69
C ALA A 401 16.39 16.85 13.17
N ALA A 402 17.16 17.40 14.11
CA ALA A 402 18.33 16.72 14.69
C ALA A 402 17.95 15.48 15.52
N GLY A 403 16.82 15.53 16.23
CA GLY A 403 16.29 14.38 16.97
C GLY A 403 15.98 13.21 16.04
N ILE A 404 15.16 13.45 15.02
CA ILE A 404 14.78 12.40 14.06
C ILE A 404 15.97 11.91 13.23
N LEU A 405 16.93 12.78 12.92
CA LEU A 405 18.14 12.39 12.21
C LEU A 405 18.97 11.38 13.02
N SER A 406 19.01 11.51 14.35
CA SER A 406 19.65 10.53 15.24
C SER A 406 18.91 9.18 15.22
N ASP A 407 17.57 9.20 15.20
CA ASP A 407 16.77 7.97 15.09
C ASP A 407 17.03 7.27 13.74
N ALA A 408 17.09 8.05 12.66
CA ALA A 408 17.39 7.55 11.32
C ALA A 408 18.78 6.91 11.22
N GLU A 409 19.78 7.42 11.95
CA GLU A 409 21.14 6.86 11.97
C GLU A 409 21.15 5.43 12.54
N HIS A 410 20.33 5.16 13.56
CA HIS A 410 20.25 3.84 14.20
C HIS A 410 19.66 2.76 13.29
N GLU A 411 18.76 3.14 12.37
CA GLU A 411 18.13 2.23 11.41
C GLU A 411 18.85 2.20 10.05
N LEU A 412 19.92 2.98 9.87
CA LEU A 412 20.51 3.21 8.56
C LEU A 412 21.17 1.95 7.98
N PRO A 413 20.73 1.45 6.81
CA PRO A 413 21.32 0.27 6.21
C PRO A 413 22.71 0.60 5.64
N ASN A 414 23.56 -0.42 5.55
CA ASN A 414 24.89 -0.30 4.96
C ASN A 414 24.85 -0.28 3.42
N GLN A 415 24.15 0.70 2.84
CA GLN A 415 23.99 0.87 1.39
C GLN A 415 24.48 2.26 0.96
N PRO A 416 25.14 2.41 -0.21
CA PRO A 416 25.66 3.69 -0.66
C PRO A 416 24.61 4.80 -0.74
N GLN A 417 23.41 4.47 -1.24
CA GLN A 417 22.30 5.42 -1.42
C GLN A 417 21.76 5.94 -0.08
N ALA A 418 21.63 5.05 0.91
CA ALA A 418 21.19 5.43 2.26
C ALA A 418 22.19 6.39 2.93
N LYS A 419 23.50 6.10 2.81
CA LYS A 419 24.56 6.97 3.35
C LYS A 419 24.62 8.32 2.64
N GLU A 420 24.40 8.34 1.33
CA GLU A 420 24.31 9.57 0.54
C GLU A 420 23.15 10.44 1.03
N LEU A 421 21.94 9.88 1.12
CA LEU A 421 20.76 10.61 1.58
C LEU A 421 20.95 11.12 3.01
N PHE A 422 21.45 10.27 3.91
CA PHE A 422 21.76 10.66 5.29
C PHE A 422 22.70 11.87 5.34
N ARG A 423 23.76 11.87 4.53
CA ARG A 423 24.71 13.00 4.46
C ARG A 423 24.05 14.27 3.94
N GLN A 424 23.21 14.17 2.91
CA GLN A 424 22.50 15.31 2.34
C GLN A 424 21.57 15.95 3.37
N VAL A 425 20.77 15.14 4.07
CA VAL A 425 19.86 15.62 5.12
C VAL A 425 20.64 16.17 6.31
N SER A 426 21.73 15.51 6.73
CA SER A 426 22.62 16.01 7.80
C SER A 426 23.19 17.39 7.46
N ALA A 427 23.64 17.58 6.22
CA ALA A 427 24.14 18.87 5.75
C ALA A 427 23.05 19.95 5.72
N LEU A 428 21.80 19.59 5.41
CA LEU A 428 20.65 20.49 5.48
C LEU A 428 20.37 20.92 6.92
N VAL A 429 20.30 19.98 7.86
CA VAL A 429 20.05 20.25 9.29
C VAL A 429 21.16 21.10 9.90
N ALA A 430 22.42 20.87 9.51
CA ALA A 430 23.57 21.64 10.01
C ALA A 430 23.60 23.10 9.56
N LYS A 431 22.91 23.45 8.45
CA LYS A 431 22.86 24.82 7.90
C LYS A 431 21.85 25.73 8.60
N LEU A 432 20.85 25.16 9.29
CA LEU A 432 19.92 25.89 10.15
C LEU A 432 20.62 26.35 11.42
#